data_AF-A0A7C1DCE9-F1
#
_entry.id   AF-A0A7C1DCE9-F1
#
_cell.length_a   1.000
_cell.length_b   1.000
_cell.length_c   1.000
_cell.angle_alpha   90.00
_cell.angle_beta   90.00
_cell.angle_gamma   90.00
#
_symmetry.space_group_name_H-M   'P 1'
#
loop_
_entity.id
_entity.type
_entity.pdbx_description
1 polymer ?
#
loop_
_entity_poly.entity_id
_entity_poly.type
_entity_poly.pdbx_seq_one_letter_code
_entity_poly.pdbx_strand_id
1 'polypeptide(L)' 'MDMYHFTEYFEEQVLRKRPYIQKAWCIKVLENPLRVEPQESNRYRFWGEVPELPGKILRVVTLKDKRTIHNAFPDRRFKI' A
#
# COMPACT_ATOMS: atom_id res chain seq x y z
N MET A 1 -6.26 -18.65 6.08
CA MET A 1 -7.16 -17.85 5.22
C MET A 1 -6.62 -16.45 5.27
N ASP A 2 -5.88 -16.03 4.24
CA ASP A 2 -5.17 -14.75 4.27
C ASP A 2 -6.16 -13.60 4.38
N MET A 3 -5.96 -12.74 5.39
CA MET A 3 -6.85 -11.60 5.67
C MET A 3 -6.80 -10.51 4.58
N TYR A 4 -5.77 -10.56 3.71
CA TYR A 4 -5.48 -9.58 2.68
C TYR A 4 -5.33 -10.25 1.31
N HIS A 5 -5.76 -9.54 0.27
CA HIS A 5 -5.69 -9.99 -1.11
C HIS A 5 -4.89 -9.01 -1.96
N PHE A 6 -4.41 -9.47 -3.11
CA PHE A 6 -3.69 -8.65 -4.07
C PHE A 6 -4.38 -8.77 -5.43
N THR A 7 -4.60 -7.64 -6.10
CA THR A 7 -5.12 -7.68 -7.48
C THR A 7 -4.05 -8.15 -8.46
N GLU A 8 -4.45 -8.73 -9.59
CA GLU A 8 -3.55 -9.04 -10.72
C GLU A 8 -2.74 -7.82 -11.16
N TYR A 9 -3.37 -6.63 -11.21
CA TYR A 9 -2.65 -5.38 -11.46
C TYR A 9 -1.48 -5.14 -10.48
N PHE A 10 -1.65 -5.48 -9.21
CA PHE A 10 -0.58 -5.35 -8.23
C PHE A 10 0.58 -6.31 -8.57
N GLU A 11 0.26 -7.57 -8.81
CA GLU A 11 1.27 -8.61 -9.07
C GLU A 11 2.02 -8.36 -10.38
N GLU A 12 1.31 -8.01 -11.44
CA GLU A 12 1.89 -7.90 -12.78
C GLU A 12 2.43 -6.51 -13.13
N GLN A 13 1.87 -5.45 -12.55
CA GLN A 13 2.27 -4.07 -12.88
C GLN A 13 3.06 -3.42 -11.77
N VAL A 14 2.62 -3.54 -10.52
CA VAL A 14 3.27 -2.86 -9.39
C VAL A 14 4.59 -3.54 -9.05
N LEU A 15 4.60 -4.86 -8.87
CA LEU A 15 5.84 -5.60 -8.58
C LEU A 15 6.80 -5.58 -9.77
N ARG A 16 6.30 -5.62 -11.01
CA ARG A 16 7.17 -5.47 -12.20
C ARG A 16 7.88 -4.13 -12.25
N LYS A 17 7.18 -3.02 -11.95
CA LYS A 17 7.77 -1.66 -11.96
C LYS A 17 8.57 -1.33 -10.70
N ARG A 18 8.28 -2.02 -9.59
CA ARG A 18 8.89 -1.80 -8.27
C ARG A 18 9.20 -3.14 -7.62
N PRO A 19 10.16 -3.92 -8.15
CA PRO A 19 10.45 -5.27 -7.69
C PRO A 19 10.98 -5.32 -6.25
N TYR A 20 11.39 -4.19 -5.70
CA TYR A 20 11.79 -4.06 -4.29
C TYR A 20 10.61 -4.01 -3.31
N ILE A 21 9.38 -3.75 -3.76
CA ILE A 21 8.21 -3.72 -2.86
C ILE A 21 7.83 -5.15 -2.47
N GLN A 22 7.65 -5.36 -1.17
CA GLN A 22 7.18 -6.64 -0.64
C GLN A 22 5.71 -6.57 -0.22
N LYS A 23 4.99 -7.68 -0.41
CA LYS A 23 3.59 -7.84 0.04
C LYS A 23 3.45 -7.62 1.56
N ALA A 24 4.40 -8.13 2.34
CA ALA A 24 4.44 -7.98 3.79
C ALA A 24 4.48 -6.51 4.24
N TRP A 25 5.22 -5.66 3.52
CA TRP A 25 5.26 -4.22 3.80
C TRP A 25 3.90 -3.55 3.60
N CYS A 26 3.18 -3.95 2.55
CA CYS A 26 1.85 -3.41 2.29
C CYS A 26 0.88 -3.79 3.40
N ILE A 27 0.92 -5.05 3.85
CA ILE A 27 0.12 -5.54 4.97
C ILE A 27 0.42 -4.75 6.24
N LYS A 28 1.70 -4.58 6.58
CA LYS A 28 2.13 -3.81 7.77
C LYS A 28 1.57 -2.38 7.77
N VAL A 29 1.55 -1.70 6.61
CA VAL A 29 0.97 -0.36 6.47
C VAL A 29 -0.54 -0.37 6.66
N LEU A 30 -1.25 -1.43 6.26
CA LEU A 30 -2.69 -1.55 6.50
C LEU A 30 -3.01 -1.84 7.96
N GLU A 31 -2.16 -2.60 8.66
CA GLU A 31 -2.32 -2.96 10.07
C GLU A 31 -1.98 -1.80 11.01
N ASN A 32 -0.96 -1.00 10.69
CA ASN A 32 -0.54 0.16 11.47
C ASN A 32 -0.34 1.40 10.57
N PRO A 33 -1.43 1.98 10.04
CA PRO A 33 -1.32 3.17 9.22
C PRO A 33 -1.05 4.43 10.06
N LEU A 34 -0.16 5.28 9.57
CA LEU A 34 0.00 6.66 10.03
C LEU A 34 -1.18 7.54 9.62
N ARG A 35 -1.75 7.28 8.43
CA ARG A 35 -2.90 8.02 7.89
C ARG A 35 -3.73 7.09 7.03
N VAL A 36 -5.05 7.30 7.03
CA VAL A 36 -5.99 6.63 6.13
C VAL A 36 -6.90 7.67 5.51
N GLU A 37 -7.09 7.61 4.19
CA GLU A 37 -7.98 8.52 3.47
C GLU A 37 -8.80 7.80 2.40
N PRO A 38 -10.08 8.15 2.23
CA PRO A 38 -10.81 7.78 1.03
C PRO A 38 -10.24 8.48 -0.21
N GLN A 39 -10.37 7.83 -1.37
CA GLN A 39 -10.12 8.40 -2.68
C GLN A 39 -11.40 8.31 -3.51
N GLU A 40 -11.73 9.37 -4.24
CA GLU A 40 -12.85 9.39 -5.19
C GLU A 40 -12.72 8.18 -6.14
N SER A 41 -13.79 7.41 -6.32
CA SER A 41 -13.82 6.07 -6.97
C SER A 41 -13.49 4.84 -6.09
N ASN A 42 -14.06 4.77 -4.87
CA ASN A 42 -14.13 3.53 -4.08
C ASN A 42 -12.77 2.91 -3.70
N ARG A 43 -11.75 3.74 -3.52
CA ARG A 43 -10.42 3.32 -3.08
C ARG A 43 -10.08 3.94 -1.75
N TYR A 44 -9.20 3.29 -1.01
CA TYR A 44 -8.63 3.83 0.21
C TYR A 44 -7.12 3.88 0.11
N ARG A 45 -6.56 4.99 0.58
CA ARG A 45 -5.13 5.22 0.70
C ARG A 45 -4.72 5.06 2.16
N PHE A 46 -3.68 4.28 2.37
CA PHE A 46 -3.04 4.05 3.65
C PHE A 46 -1.59 4.52 3.52
N TRP A 47 -1.09 5.21 4.53
CA TRP A 47 0.31 5.62 4.61
C TRP A 47 0.93 4.99 5.84
N GLY A 48 2.17 4.53 5.72
CA GLY A 48 2.90 3.98 6.85
C GLY A 48 4.39 3.91 6.57
N GLU A 49 5.16 3.90 7.64
CA GLU A 49 6.59 3.62 7.59
C GLU A 49 6.84 2.13 7.50
N VAL A 50 7.88 1.76 6.75
CA VAL A 50 8.37 0.38 6.72
C VAL A 50 9.87 0.43 7.01
N PRO A 51 10.37 -0.33 8.01
CA PRO A 51 11.78 -0.29 8.42
C PRO A 51 12.78 -0.50 7.28
N GLU A 52 12.39 -1.29 6.29
CA GLU A 52 13.19 -1.65 5.13
C GLU A 52 13.28 -0.54 4.07
N LEU A 53 12.45 0.51 4.17
CA LEU A 53 12.54 1.73 3.37
C LEU A 53 12.74 2.95 4.28
N PRO A 54 13.92 3.07 4.94
CA PRO A 54 14.16 4.12 5.90
C PRO A 54 14.01 5.51 5.27
N GLY A 55 13.39 6.43 6.01
CA GLY A 55 13.14 7.81 5.57
C GLY A 55 12.10 7.95 4.46
N LYS A 56 11.32 6.91 4.16
CA LYS A 56 10.25 6.96 3.16
C LYS A 56 8.93 6.48 3.75
N ILE A 57 7.86 7.14 3.36
CA ILE A 57 6.49 6.72 3.68
C ILE A 57 5.96 5.90 2.52
N LEU A 58 5.54 4.67 2.80
CA LEU A 58 4.89 3.82 1.81
C LEU A 58 3.40 4.16 1.77
N ARG A 59 2.90 4.50 0.58
CA ARG A 59 1.46 4.63 0.33
C ARG A 59 0.94 3.35 -0.29
N VAL A 60 -0.05 2.75 0.33
CA VAL A 60 -0.77 1.56 -0.15
C VAL A 60 -2.20 1.95 -0.51
N VAL A 61 -2.65 1.50 -1.68
CA VAL A 61 -4.00 1.73 -2.18
C VAL A 61 -4.76 0.41 -2.18
N THR A 62 -5.91 0.40 -1.53
CA THR A 62 -6.84 -0.74 -1.54
C THR A 62 -8.12 -0.40 -2.30
N LEU A 63 -8.88 -1.44 -2.64
CA LEU A 63 -10.25 -1.31 -3.13
C LEU A 63 -11.21 -1.00 -1.96
N LYS A 64 -12.52 -0.98 -2.25
CA LYS A 64 -13.57 -0.57 -1.31
C LYS A 64 -13.61 -1.36 0.00
N ASP A 65 -13.12 -2.60 -0.02
CA ASP A 65 -13.12 -3.53 1.12
C ASP A 65 -11.99 -3.26 2.12
N LYS A 66 -11.07 -2.35 1.82
CA LYS A 66 -9.87 -2.03 2.62
C LYS A 66 -8.93 -3.23 2.85
N ARG A 67 -9.09 -4.32 2.11
CA ARG A 67 -8.34 -5.57 2.27
C ARG A 67 -7.68 -6.03 0.97
N THR A 68 -8.28 -5.70 -0.16
CA THR A 68 -7.72 -6.00 -1.49
C THR A 68 -6.76 -4.90 -1.91
N ILE A 69 -5.47 -5.18 -1.85
CA ILE A 69 -4.39 -4.27 -2.20
C ILE A 69 -4.25 -4.19 -3.71
N HIS A 70 -4.35 -2.97 -4.23
CA HIS A 70 -4.32 -2.68 -5.65
C HIS A 70 -3.04 -1.98 -6.09
N ASN A 71 -2.46 -1.10 -5.27
CA ASN A 71 -1.23 -0.39 -5.61
C ASN A 71 -0.37 -0.08 -4.38
N ALA A 72 0.94 0.07 -4.56
CA ALA A 72 1.85 0.51 -3.51
C ALA A 72 3.06 1.25 -4.10
N PHE A 73 3.48 2.33 -3.44
CA PHE A 73 4.69 3.08 -3.82
C PHE A 73 5.14 4.05 -2.72
N PRO A 74 6.45 4.37 -2.64
CA PRO A 74 6.94 5.43 -1.76
C PRO A 74 6.32 6.78 -2.14
N ASP A 75 5.67 7.45 -1.19
CA ASP A 75 5.04 8.75 -1.37
C ASP A 75 5.99 9.86 -0.92
N ARG A 76 6.69 10.46 -1.90
CA ARG A 76 7.65 11.55 -1.67
C ARG A 76 7.00 12.88 -1.29
N ARG A 77 5.68 12.99 -1.40
CA ARG A 77 4.93 14.22 -1.09
C ARG A 77 4.20 14.13 0.24
N PHE A 78 4.27 13.00 0.93
CA PHE A 78 3.71 12.90 2.26
C PHE A 78 4.48 13.84 3.19
N LYS A 79 3.73 14.76 3.80
CA LYS A 79 4.20 15.62 4.88
C LYS A 79 3.43 15.20 6.13
N ILE A 80 4.18 14.96 7.21
CA ILE A 80 3.63 14.77 8.55
C ILE A 80 3.01 16.08 9.01
#